data_AF-A0A6I6C9K5-F1
#
_entry.id   AF-A0A6I6C9K5-F1
#
_cell.length_a   1.000
_cell.length_b   1.000
_cell.length_c   1.000
_cell.angle_alpha   90.00
_cell.angle_beta   90.00
_cell.angle_gamma   90.00
#
_symmetry.space_group_name_H-M   'P 1'
#
loop_
_entity.id
_entity.type
_entity.pdbx_description
1 polymer ?
#
loop_
_entity_poly.entity_id
_entity_poly.type
_entity_poly.pdbx_seq_one_letter_code
_entity_poly.pdbx_strand_id
1 'polypeptide(L)'
;MPTNEELLNEIEKLKKEINIYKEKEDYINQQLSRSQEMYKIAKHNAQKIIIKSVDIAYEIKDEMEKCLNIIKNQPNNFQSIVEKFLEDNGEVFNYSKEEVEEIAQKIVDNIKI
;
A
#
# COMPACT_ATOMS: atom_id res chain seq x y z
N MET A 1 -59.67 14.02 -16.08
CA MET A 1 -58.66 13.15 -16.72
C MET A 1 -57.63 14.06 -17.34
N PRO A 2 -56.33 13.76 -17.23
CA PRO A 2 -55.30 14.57 -17.86
C PRO A 2 -55.54 14.62 -19.38
N THR A 3 -55.25 15.76 -19.96
CA THR A 3 -55.33 15.97 -21.41
C THR A 3 -54.19 15.24 -22.11
N ASN A 4 -54.37 14.93 -23.40
CA ASN A 4 -53.29 14.30 -24.19
C ASN A 4 -52.01 15.15 -24.22
N GLU A 5 -52.13 16.47 -24.12
CA GLU A 5 -50.99 17.39 -24.09
C GLU A 5 -50.23 17.32 -22.76
N GLU A 6 -50.94 17.24 -21.63
CA GLU A 6 -50.34 17.01 -20.31
C GLU A 6 -49.58 15.67 -20.27
N LEU A 7 -50.16 14.61 -20.84
CA LEU A 7 -49.52 13.29 -20.94
C LEU A 7 -48.26 13.31 -21.82
N LEU A 8 -48.28 14.04 -22.94
CA LEU A 8 -47.10 14.17 -23.81
C LEU A 8 -45.95 14.92 -23.12
N ASN A 9 -46.27 16.01 -22.42
CA ASN A 9 -45.28 16.78 -21.65
C ASN A 9 -44.66 15.93 -20.52
N GLU A 10 -45.47 15.12 -19.85
CA GLU A 10 -45.00 14.20 -18.81
C GLU A 10 -44.11 13.10 -19.39
N ILE A 11 -44.45 12.53 -20.55
CA ILE A 11 -43.59 11.58 -21.27
C ILE A 11 -42.24 12.20 -21.64
N GLU A 12 -42.21 13.44 -22.13
CA GLU A 12 -40.95 14.12 -22.45
C GLU A 12 -40.10 14.39 -21.20
N LYS A 13 -40.73 14.82 -20.11
CA LYS A 13 -40.06 15.03 -18.82
C LYS A 13 -39.46 13.72 -18.31
N LEU A 14 -40.22 12.64 -18.30
CA LEU A 14 -39.75 11.32 -17.86
C LEU A 14 -38.63 10.80 -18.74
N LYS A 15 -38.67 11.01 -20.06
CA LYS A 15 -37.55 10.67 -20.97
C LYS A 15 -36.27 11.42 -20.62
N LYS A 16 -36.37 12.72 -20.31
CA LYS A 16 -35.22 13.53 -19.86
C LYS A 16 -34.67 13.01 -18.54
N GLU A 17 -35.53 12.71 -17.56
CA GLU A 17 -35.11 12.14 -16.29
C GLU A 17 -34.42 10.78 -16.46
N ILE A 18 -34.96 9.89 -17.29
CA ILE A 18 -34.35 8.59 -17.60
C ILE A 18 -32.95 8.77 -18.18
N ASN A 19 -32.76 9.72 -19.11
CA ASN A 19 -31.43 9.97 -19.68
C ASN A 19 -30.44 10.47 -18.63
N ILE A 20 -30.87 11.38 -17.73
CA ILE A 20 -30.04 11.85 -16.62
C ILE A 20 -29.65 10.68 -15.70
N TYR A 21 -30.57 9.78 -15.39
CA TYR A 21 -30.25 8.61 -14.56
C TYR A 21 -29.28 7.66 -15.23
N LYS A 22 -29.39 7.43 -16.54
CA LYS A 22 -28.43 6.61 -17.30
C LYS A 22 -27.03 7.19 -17.28
N GLU A 23 -26.89 8.50 -17.51
CA GLU A 23 -25.58 9.17 -17.45
C GLU A 23 -24.95 9.05 -16.05
N LYS A 24 -25.75 9.18 -14.99
CA LYS A 24 -25.28 8.97 -13.61
C LYS A 24 -24.86 7.53 -13.35
N GLU A 25 -25.64 6.57 -13.84
CA GLU A 25 -25.33 5.15 -13.72
C GLU A 25 -24.01 4.81 -14.41
N ASP A 26 -23.80 5.28 -15.64
CA ASP A 26 -22.55 5.10 -16.37
C ASP A 26 -21.36 5.71 -15.63
N TYR A 27 -21.51 6.93 -15.11
CA TYR A 27 -20.48 7.57 -14.30
C TYR A 27 -20.14 6.75 -13.04
N ILE A 28 -21.15 6.28 -12.30
CA ILE A 28 -20.94 5.48 -11.09
C ILE A 28 -20.25 4.16 -11.44
N ASN A 29 -20.67 3.48 -12.51
CA ASN A 29 -20.08 2.23 -12.95
C ASN A 29 -18.60 2.39 -13.32
N GLN A 30 -18.25 3.49 -14.02
CA GLN A 30 -16.86 3.82 -14.33
C GLN A 30 -16.03 4.07 -13.06
N GLN A 31 -16.56 4.85 -12.11
CA GLN A 31 -15.86 5.11 -10.85
C GLN A 31 -15.69 3.86 -10.00
N LEU A 32 -16.70 2.98 -9.96
CA LEU A 32 -16.63 1.71 -9.27
C LEU A 32 -15.54 0.82 -9.85
N SER A 33 -15.47 0.72 -11.19
CA SER A 33 -14.42 -0.04 -11.87
C SER A 33 -13.02 0.49 -11.56
N ARG A 34 -12.83 1.82 -11.59
CA ARG A 34 -11.54 2.45 -11.25
C ARG A 34 -11.15 2.20 -9.80
N SER A 35 -12.11 2.32 -8.88
CA SER A 35 -11.89 2.07 -7.45
C SER A 35 -11.48 0.61 -7.19
N GLN A 36 -12.12 -0.35 -7.85
CA GLN A 36 -11.75 -1.76 -7.76
C GLN A 36 -10.33 -2.02 -8.28
N GLU A 37 -9.93 -1.38 -9.37
CA GLU A 37 -8.58 -1.47 -9.90
C GLU A 37 -7.53 -0.87 -8.95
N MET A 38 -7.79 0.34 -8.43
CA MET A 38 -6.93 0.96 -7.42
C MET A 38 -6.78 0.09 -6.18
N TYR A 39 -7.88 -0.49 -5.68
CA TYR A 39 -7.84 -1.40 -4.53
C TYR A 39 -6.99 -2.64 -4.81
N LYS A 40 -7.09 -3.22 -6.02
CA LYS A 40 -6.29 -4.38 -6.42
C LYS A 40 -4.79 -4.04 -6.45
N ILE A 41 -4.44 -2.87 -6.99
CA ILE A 41 -3.04 -2.38 -7.02
C ILE A 41 -2.53 -2.14 -5.60
N ALA A 42 -3.30 -1.43 -4.76
CA ALA A 42 -2.94 -1.16 -3.37
C ALA A 42 -2.74 -2.46 -2.58
N LYS A 43 -3.64 -3.43 -2.75
CA LYS A 43 -3.53 -4.75 -2.11
C LYS A 43 -2.27 -5.48 -2.54
N HIS A 44 -1.95 -5.51 -3.83
CA HIS A 44 -0.74 -6.15 -4.36
C HIS A 44 0.53 -5.51 -3.81
N ASN A 45 0.56 -4.17 -3.73
CA ASN A 45 1.70 -3.44 -3.18
C ASN A 45 1.86 -3.70 -1.69
N ALA A 46 0.78 -3.68 -0.91
CA ALA A 46 0.80 -4.04 0.50
C ALA A 46 1.32 -5.47 0.72
N GLN A 47 0.88 -6.43 -0.09
CA GLN A 47 1.38 -7.80 -0.03
C GLN A 47 2.89 -7.88 -0.29
N LYS A 48 3.41 -7.18 -1.30
CA LYS A 48 4.85 -7.12 -1.57
C LYS A 48 5.64 -6.55 -0.41
N ILE A 49 5.15 -5.46 0.21
CA ILE A 49 5.79 -4.84 1.37
C ILE A 49 5.84 -5.84 2.53
N ILE A 50 4.71 -6.48 2.85
CA ILE A 50 4.63 -7.46 3.94
C ILE A 50 5.61 -8.62 3.70
N ILE A 51 5.65 -9.19 2.49
CA ILE A 51 6.57 -10.28 2.15
C ILE A 51 8.01 -9.83 2.36
N LYS A 52 8.38 -8.65 1.83
CA LYS A 52 9.76 -8.16 1.94
C LYS A 52 10.15 -7.87 3.39
N SER A 53 9.22 -7.34 4.20
CA SER A 53 9.45 -7.13 5.64
C SER A 53 9.65 -8.44 6.39
N VAL A 54 8.88 -9.49 6.04
CA VAL A 54 9.05 -10.82 6.62
C VAL A 54 10.39 -11.43 6.22
N ASP A 55 10.78 -11.31 4.95
CA ASP A 55 12.08 -11.81 4.46
C ASP A 55 13.25 -11.16 5.21
N ILE A 56 13.24 -9.83 5.34
CA ILE A 56 14.25 -9.09 6.12
C ILE A 56 14.28 -9.56 7.57
N ALA A 57 13.13 -9.78 8.20
CA ALA A 57 13.07 -10.26 9.58
C ALA A 57 13.70 -11.66 9.73
N TYR A 58 13.51 -12.55 8.75
CA TYR A 58 14.17 -13.86 8.73
C TYR A 58 15.67 -13.75 8.51
N GLU A 59 16.12 -12.89 7.59
CA GLU A 59 17.55 -12.63 7.35
C GLU A 59 18.24 -12.13 8.63
N ILE A 60 17.65 -11.15 9.32
CA ILE A 60 18.18 -10.64 10.60
C ILE A 60 18.22 -11.74 11.65
N LYS A 61 17.15 -12.54 11.78
CA LYS A 61 17.09 -13.67 12.73
C LYS A 61 18.25 -14.64 12.49
N ASP A 62 18.50 -15.01 11.24
CA ASP A 62 19.55 -15.95 10.88
C ASP A 62 20.95 -15.37 11.16
N GLU A 63 21.17 -14.09 10.89
CA GLU A 63 22.42 -13.40 11.24
C GLU A 63 22.62 -13.33 12.76
N MET A 64 21.56 -13.05 13.53
CA MET A 64 21.62 -13.07 15.00
C MET A 64 21.96 -14.47 15.54
N GLU A 65 21.37 -15.53 14.96
CA GLU A 65 21.69 -16.92 15.34
C GLU A 65 23.15 -17.29 15.03
N LYS A 66 23.67 -16.88 13.87
CA LYS A 66 25.09 -17.05 13.52
C LYS A 66 25.99 -16.33 14.54
N CYS A 67 25.70 -15.07 14.83
CA CYS A 67 26.45 -14.26 15.80
C CYS A 67 26.45 -14.94 17.19
N LEU A 68 25.29 -15.36 17.69
CA LEU A 68 25.14 -16.09 18.95
C LEU A 68 25.97 -17.39 18.99
N ASN A 69 26.00 -18.15 17.89
CA ASN A 69 26.78 -19.36 17.80
C ASN A 69 28.30 -19.08 17.83
N ILE A 70 28.76 -18.00 17.20
CA ILE A 70 30.17 -17.58 17.26
C ILE A 70 30.53 -17.19 18.70
N ILE A 71 29.68 -16.41 19.37
CA ILE A 71 29.87 -16.00 20.77
C ILE A 71 29.95 -17.23 21.69
N LYS A 72 29.06 -18.21 21.54
CA LYS A 72 29.09 -19.46 22.33
C LYS A 72 30.41 -20.22 22.17
N ASN A 73 30.99 -20.20 20.97
CA ASN A 73 32.26 -20.89 20.68
C ASN A 73 33.49 -20.07 21.07
N GLN A 74 33.38 -18.74 21.18
CA GLN A 74 34.49 -17.81 21.47
C GLN A 74 34.08 -16.73 22.49
N PRO A 75 33.71 -17.10 23.73
CA PRO A 75 33.08 -16.17 24.68
C PRO A 75 33.97 -15.00 25.11
N ASN A 76 35.30 -15.20 25.10
CA ASN A 76 36.26 -14.16 25.50
C ASN A 76 36.37 -13.00 24.48
N ASN A 77 35.86 -13.19 23.26
CA ASN A 77 35.93 -12.21 22.16
C ASN A 77 34.58 -11.56 21.86
N PHE A 78 33.60 -11.68 22.76
CA PHE A 78 32.22 -11.21 22.57
C PHE A 78 32.14 -9.78 22.00
N GLN A 79 32.88 -8.84 22.59
CA GLN A 79 32.86 -7.43 22.19
C GLN A 79 33.16 -7.25 20.70
N SER A 80 34.25 -7.85 20.21
CA SER A 80 34.67 -7.76 18.80
C SER A 80 33.68 -8.45 17.86
N ILE A 81 33.04 -9.54 18.30
CA ILE A 81 32.05 -10.27 17.51
C ILE A 81 30.78 -9.42 17.34
N VAL A 82 30.32 -8.75 18.40
CA VAL A 82 29.14 -7.87 18.36
C VAL A 82 29.40 -6.62 17.55
N GLU A 83 30.56 -5.99 17.70
CA GLU A 83 30.94 -4.81 16.90
C GLU A 83 30.94 -5.13 15.41
N LYS A 84 31.53 -6.26 15.03
CA LYS A 84 31.51 -6.72 13.64
C LYS A 84 30.09 -7.00 13.13
N PHE A 85 29.24 -7.63 13.95
CA PHE A 85 27.83 -7.86 13.58
C PHE A 85 27.08 -6.55 13.32
N LEU A 86 27.28 -5.53 14.16
CA LEU A 86 26.64 -4.22 13.99
C LEU A 86 27.19 -3.48 12.77
N GLU A 87 28.47 -3.62 12.45
CA GLU A 87 29.08 -3.05 11.26
C GLU A 87 28.55 -3.71 9.97
N ASP A 88 28.54 -5.05 9.93
CA ASP A 88 28.06 -5.84 8.79
C ASP A 88 26.55 -5.64 8.51
N ASN A 89 25.77 -5.28 9.54
CA ASN A 89 24.32 -5.09 9.45
C ASN A 89 23.88 -3.63 9.65
N GLY A 90 24.81 -2.68 9.67
CA GLY A 90 24.55 -1.29 10.07
C GLY A 90 23.46 -0.60 9.25
N GLU A 91 23.35 -0.90 7.95
CA GLU A 91 22.30 -0.34 7.09
C GLU A 91 20.88 -0.70 7.55
N VAL A 92 20.69 -1.85 8.18
CA VAL A 92 19.39 -2.28 8.70
C VAL A 92 19.04 -1.55 10.00
N PHE A 93 20.05 -1.25 10.81
CA PHE A 93 19.87 -0.67 12.16
C PHE A 93 20.01 0.85 12.20
N ASN A 94 20.55 1.48 11.15
CA ASN A 94 20.88 2.90 11.15
C ASN A 94 19.73 3.82 10.71
N TYR A 95 18.65 3.31 10.11
CA TYR A 95 17.51 4.15 9.78
C TYR A 95 16.67 4.43 11.03
N SER A 96 16.60 5.72 11.39
CA SER A 96 15.64 6.19 12.37
C SER A 96 14.21 6.10 11.83
N LYS A 97 13.24 6.02 12.75
CA LYS A 97 11.83 6.03 12.38
C LYS A 97 11.49 7.30 11.58
N GLU A 98 12.05 8.44 11.96
CA GLU A 98 11.86 9.73 11.30
C GLU A 98 12.37 9.73 9.86
N GLU A 99 13.55 9.14 9.58
CA GLU A 99 14.10 9.04 8.22
C GLU A 99 13.26 8.13 7.34
N VAL A 100 12.75 7.02 7.88
CA VAL A 100 11.84 6.13 7.15
C VAL A 100 10.53 6.84 6.82
N GLU A 101 9.97 7.60 7.76
CA GLU A 101 8.77 8.41 7.55
C GLU A 101 8.99 9.49 6.49
N GLU A 102 10.13 10.17 6.49
CA GLU A 102 10.45 11.21 5.51
C GLU A 102 10.63 10.62 4.09
N ILE A 103 11.29 9.46 3.97
CA ILE A 103 11.42 8.74 2.69
C ILE A 103 10.05 8.29 2.20
N ALA A 104 9.20 7.74 3.08
CA ALA A 104 7.85 7.34 2.73
C ALA A 104 7.02 8.53 2.24
N GLN A 105 7.10 9.68 2.92
CA GLN A 105 6.40 10.89 2.51
C GLN A 105 6.88 11.40 1.14
N LYS A 106 8.19 11.43 0.90
CA LYS A 106 8.76 11.80 -0.42
C LYS A 106 8.27 10.86 -1.53
N ILE A 107 8.10 9.57 -1.25
CA ILE A 107 7.56 8.62 -2.23
C ILE A 107 6.09 8.93 -2.53
N VAL A 108 5.28 9.18 -1.49
CA VAL A 108 3.86 9.55 -1.64
C VAL A 108 3.70 10.84 -2.43
N ASP A 109 4.48 11.87 -2.12
CA ASP A 109 4.40 13.19 -2.76
C ASP A 109 4.83 13.16 -4.24
N ASN A 110 5.68 12.20 -4.62
CA ASN A 110 6.10 11.99 -6.01
C ASN A 110 5.11 11.15 -6.83
N ILE A 111 4.15 10.47 -6.20
CA ILE A 111 3.06 9.80 -6.92
C ILE A 111 2.03 10.87 -7.30
N LYS A 112 2.19 11.43 -8.51
CA LYS A 112 1.15 12.25 -9.14
C LYS A 112 -0.04 11.35 -9.47
N ILE A 113 -1.14 11.56 -8.77
CA ILE A 113 -2.47 11.05 -9.14
C ILE A 113 -3.02 11.92 -10.28
#